data_AF-A0A1F9UKD0-F1
#
_entry.id   AF-A0A1F9UKD0-F1
#
_cell.length_a   1.000
_cell.length_b   1.000
_cell.length_c   1.000
_cell.angle_alpha   90.00
_cell.angle_beta   90.00
_cell.angle_gamma   90.00
#
_symmetry.space_group_name_H-M   'P 1'
#
loop_
_entity.id
_entity.type
_entity.pdbx_description
1 polymer ?
#
loop_
_entity_poly.entity_id
_entity_poly.type
_entity_poly.pdbx_seq_one_letter_code
_entity_poly.pdbx_strand_id
1 'polypeptide(L)'
;MKKAYRQYTIRSVPASIDALLREKARRQNKSLNQVALEALSDGAGVQERYHDLDGFFGSWVADAAVDKALADQRRIDEGLW
;
A
#
# COMPACT_ATOMS: atom_id res chain seq x y z
N MET A 1 -26.38 4.29 5.50
CA MET A 1 -26.94 3.21 4.65
C MET A 1 -26.29 1.89 5.05
N LYS A 2 -27.04 0.78 5.18
CA LYS A 2 -26.46 -0.54 5.48
C LYS A 2 -25.61 -1.01 4.29
N LYS A 3 -24.38 -1.44 4.55
CA LYS A 3 -23.49 -2.02 3.52
C LYS A 3 -24.05 -3.39 3.11
N ALA A 4 -24.30 -3.60 1.82
CA ALA A 4 -24.76 -4.88 1.30
C ALA A 4 -23.55 -5.80 1.02
N TYR A 5 -23.57 -7.02 1.57
CA TYR A 5 -22.54 -8.03 1.32
C TYR A 5 -23.10 -9.14 0.43
N ARG A 6 -22.25 -9.68 -0.45
CA ARG A 6 -22.54 -10.84 -1.31
C ARG A 6 -21.55 -11.95 -1.00
N GLN A 7 -22.01 -13.19 -0.99
CA GLN A 7 -21.16 -14.36 -0.77
C GLN A 7 -20.95 -15.10 -2.09
N TYR A 8 -19.68 -15.40 -2.38
CA TYR A 8 -19.27 -16.15 -3.56
C TYR A 8 -18.43 -17.36 -3.14
N THR A 9 -18.52 -18.45 -3.90
CA THR A 9 -17.63 -19.61 -3.78
C THR A 9 -16.67 -19.62 -4.96
N ILE A 10 -15.38 -19.50 -4.69
CA ILE A 10 -14.33 -19.64 -5.71
C ILE A 10 -13.96 -21.12 -5.80
N ARG A 11 -14.20 -21.72 -6.95
CA ARG A 11 -13.94 -23.15 -7.20
C ARG A 11 -12.61 -23.33 -7.91
N SER A 12 -12.01 -24.51 -7.72
CA SER A 12 -10.79 -24.92 -8.42
C SER A 12 -9.61 -23.97 -8.25
N VAL A 13 -9.40 -23.46 -7.03
CA VAL A 13 -8.24 -22.62 -6.70
C VAL A 13 -6.96 -23.46 -6.86
N PRO A 14 -6.01 -23.07 -7.73
CA PRO A 14 -4.74 -23.78 -7.88
C PRO A 14 -3.99 -23.85 -6.54
N ALA A 15 -3.33 -24.99 -6.27
CA ALA A 15 -2.60 -25.21 -5.01
C ALA A 15 -1.52 -24.15 -4.75
N SER A 16 -0.87 -23.65 -5.81
CA SER A 16 0.10 -22.56 -5.73
C SER A 16 -0.52 -21.25 -5.22
N ILE A 17 -1.76 -20.94 -5.61
CA ILE A 17 -2.47 -19.75 -5.16
C ILE A 17 -2.91 -19.89 -3.70
N ASP A 18 -3.46 -21.04 -3.30
CA ASP A 18 -3.86 -21.28 -1.89
C ASP A 18 -2.65 -21.16 -0.95
N ALA A 19 -1.51 -21.75 -1.32
CA ALA A 19 -0.27 -21.65 -0.56
C ALA A 19 0.18 -20.20 -0.36
N LEU A 20 0.22 -19.41 -1.43
CA LEU A 20 0.58 -17.98 -1.38
C LEU A 20 -0.38 -17.17 -0.52
N LEU A 21 -1.69 -17.39 -0.63
CA LEU A 21 -2.69 -16.67 0.16
C LEU A 21 -2.57 -16.99 1.66
N ARG A 22 -2.33 -18.26 2.02
CA ARG A 22 -2.10 -18.68 3.41
C ARG A 22 -0.82 -18.13 3.99
N GLU A 23 0.26 -18.11 3.22
CA GLU A 23 1.52 -17.50 3.63
C GLU A 23 1.32 -16.00 3.91
N LYS A 24 0.66 -15.29 3.00
CA LYS A 24 0.33 -13.86 3.17
C LYS A 24 -0.55 -13.61 4.39
N ALA A 25 -1.57 -14.45 4.62
CA ALA A 25 -2.43 -14.38 5.80
C ALA A 25 -1.64 -14.56 7.11
N ARG A 26 -0.74 -15.54 7.18
CA ARG A 26 0.14 -15.76 8.33
C ARG A 26 1.06 -14.57 8.57
N ARG A 27 1.72 -14.07 7.52
CA ARG A 27 2.67 -12.96 7.61
C ARG A 27 2.01 -11.66 8.07
N GLN A 28 0.76 -11.43 7.68
CA GLN A 28 0.02 -10.21 8.00
C GLN A 28 -0.87 -10.34 9.25
N ASN A 29 -0.89 -11.51 9.89
CA ASN A 29 -1.81 -11.83 10.98
C ASN A 29 -3.29 -11.53 10.63
N LYS A 30 -3.69 -11.89 9.41
CA LYS A 30 -5.05 -11.68 8.87
C LYS A 30 -5.74 -13.02 8.61
N SER A 31 -7.07 -12.99 8.56
CA SER A 31 -7.83 -14.16 8.10
C SER A 31 -7.57 -14.42 6.61
N LEU A 32 -7.63 -15.69 6.20
CA LEU A 32 -7.52 -16.07 4.78
C LEU A 32 -8.60 -15.36 3.93
N ASN A 33 -9.82 -15.24 4.46
CA ASN A 33 -10.91 -14.54 3.78
C ASN A 33 -10.59 -13.06 3.53
N GLN A 34 -10.02 -12.36 4.52
CA GLN A 34 -9.64 -10.97 4.37
C GLN A 34 -8.56 -10.80 3.28
N VAL A 35 -7.52 -11.65 3.30
CA VAL A 35 -6.46 -11.60 2.30
C VAL A 35 -6.99 -11.94 0.90
N ALA A 36 -7.93 -12.88 0.78
CA ALA A 36 -8.58 -13.20 -0.48
C ALA A 36 -9.41 -12.02 -1.02
N LEU A 37 -10.18 -11.35 -0.15
CA LEU A 37 -10.95 -10.15 -0.54
C LEU A 37 -10.02 -9.00 -0.95
N GLU A 38 -8.90 -8.79 -0.25
CA GLU A 38 -7.88 -7.81 -0.63
C GLU A 38 -7.30 -8.13 -2.01
N ALA A 39 -6.88 -9.38 -2.27
CA ALA A 39 -6.34 -9.78 -3.57
C ALA A 39 -7.36 -9.64 -4.71
N LEU A 40 -8.64 -9.95 -4.46
CA LEU A 40 -9.72 -9.72 -5.42
C LEU A 40 -9.95 -8.23 -5.67
N SER A 41 -9.88 -7.41 -4.62
CA SER A 41 -10.04 -5.96 -4.72
C SER A 41 -8.90 -5.34 -5.52
N ASP A 42 -7.67 -5.79 -5.29
CA ASP A 42 -6.47 -5.38 -6.04
C ASP A 42 -6.58 -5.75 -7.52
N GLY A 43 -6.93 -7.00 -7.81
CA GLY A 43 -7.07 -7.51 -9.17
C GLY A 43 -8.24 -6.88 -9.94
N ALA A 44 -9.31 -6.50 -9.25
CA ALA A 44 -10.44 -5.77 -9.82
C ALA A 44 -10.21 -4.24 -9.91
N GLY A 45 -9.08 -3.73 -9.40
CA GLY A 45 -8.80 -2.28 -9.37
C GLY A 45 -9.70 -1.49 -8.43
N VAL A 46 -10.28 -2.14 -7.41
CA VAL A 46 -11.19 -1.53 -6.42
C VAL A 46 -10.43 -0.97 -5.23
N GLN A 47 -9.21 -1.42 -4.96
CA GLN A 47 -8.36 -0.71 -4.01
C GLN A 47 -7.94 0.63 -4.59
N GLU A 48 -8.19 1.70 -3.83
CA GLU A 48 -7.46 2.95 -3.97
C GLU A 48 -5.98 2.60 -3.78
N ARG A 49 -5.23 2.49 -4.87
CA ARG A 49 -3.78 2.55 -4.70
C ARG A 49 -3.50 4.03 -4.41
N TYR A 50 -2.73 4.30 -3.38
CA TYR A 50 -2.23 5.64 -3.12
C TYR A 50 -1.16 5.94 -4.19
N HIS A 51 -1.62 6.28 -5.40
CA HIS A 51 -0.76 6.50 -6.56
C HIS A 51 0.00 7.82 -6.47
N ASP A 52 -0.57 8.75 -5.72
CA ASP A 52 -0.12 10.12 -5.62
C ASP A 52 0.06 10.52 -4.15
N LEU A 53 0.82 11.59 -3.97
CA LEU A 53 0.99 12.27 -2.70
C LEU A 53 0.22 13.59 -2.70
N ASP A 54 -0.78 13.73 -3.58
CA ASP A 54 -1.51 14.99 -3.79
C ASP A 54 -2.22 15.45 -2.50
N GLY A 55 -2.66 14.50 -1.68
CA GLY A 55 -3.24 14.79 -0.35
C GLY A 55 -2.27 15.41 0.65
N PHE A 56 -0.95 15.34 0.40
CA PHE A 56 0.08 15.99 1.21
C PHE A 56 0.53 17.33 0.61
N PHE A 57 0.02 17.70 -0.56
CA PHE A 57 0.36 18.98 -1.16
C PHE A 57 -0.16 20.13 -0.29
N GLY A 58 0.74 21.04 0.10
CA GLY A 58 0.42 22.15 1.00
C GLY A 58 0.24 21.77 2.47
N SER A 59 0.39 20.49 2.85
CA SER A 59 0.33 20.05 4.25
C SER A 59 1.67 20.14 4.97
N TRP A 60 2.66 20.84 4.38
CA TRP A 60 3.99 20.95 4.97
C TRP A 60 3.92 21.73 6.29
N VAL A 61 4.49 21.13 7.34
CA VAL A 61 4.71 21.80 8.62
C VAL A 61 6.16 22.22 8.66
N ALA A 62 6.41 23.51 8.87
CA ALA A 62 7.77 24.03 8.97
C ALA A 62 8.54 23.32 10.10
N ASP A 63 9.69 22.77 9.76
CA ASP A 63 10.58 22.06 10.68
C ASP A 63 12.01 22.53 10.42
N ALA A 64 12.58 23.24 11.40
CA ALA A 64 13.92 23.82 11.28
C ALA A 64 15.04 22.78 11.12
N ALA A 65 14.86 21.57 11.66
CA ALA A 65 15.84 20.50 11.50
C ALA A 65 15.82 19.97 10.06
N VAL A 66 14.64 19.83 9.48
CA VAL A 66 14.49 19.41 8.07
C VAL A 66 14.97 20.50 7.12
N ASP A 67 14.62 21.76 7.38
CA ASP A 67 15.08 22.89 6.55
C ASP A 67 16.61 22.99 6.53
N LYS A 68 17.26 22.79 7.69
CA LYS A 68 18.72 22.74 7.78
C LYS A 68 19.30 21.57 6.99
N ALA A 69 18.75 20.37 7.15
CA ALA A 69 19.22 19.19 6.42
C ALA A 69 19.07 19.35 4.90
N LEU A 70 17.96 19.95 4.44
CA LEU A 70 17.74 20.24 3.02
C LEU A 70 18.73 21.30 2.49
N ALA A 71 19.04 22.33 3.28
CA ALA A 71 20.04 23.33 2.91
C ALA A 71 21.43 22.70 2.76
N ASP A 72 21.82 21.82 3.68
CA ASP A 72 23.10 21.11 3.63
C ASP A 72 23.18 20.18 2.41
N GLN A 73 22.10 19.48 2.06
CA GLN A 73 22.05 18.59 0.89
C GLN A 73 22.01 19.32 -0.46
N ARG A 74 21.55 20.58 -0.51
CA ARG A 74 21.51 21.39 -1.73
C ARG A 74 22.84 22.06 -2.06
N ARG A 75 23.82 21.98 -1.15
CA ARG A 75 25.17 22.49 -1.42
C ARG A 75 25.85 21.59 -2.43
N ILE A 76 26.00 22.08 -3.66
CA ILE A 76 26.76 21.40 -4.70
C ILE A 76 28.23 21.41 -4.28
N ASP A 77 28.85 20.24 -4.24
CA ASP A 77 30.29 20.11 -4.13
C ASP A 77 30.89 20.18 -5.54
N GLU A 78 31.60 21.27 -5.84
CA GLU A 78 32.19 21.52 -7.15
C GLU A 78 33.22 20.45 -7.57
N GLY A 79 33.73 19.65 -6.64
CA GLY A 79 34.65 18.53 -6.93
C GLY A 79 33.97 17.21 -7.30
N LEU A 80 32.64 17.11 -7.15
CA LEU A 80 31.84 15.91 -7.43
C LEU A 80 30.92 16.07 -8.65
N TRP A 81 31.00 17.19 -9.36
CA TRP A 81 30.21 17.48 -10.58
C TRP A 81 31.02 17.23 -11.86
#